data_AF-W4FSQ9-F1
#
_entry.id   AF-W4FSQ9-F1
#
_cell.length_a   1.000
_cell.length_b   1.000
_cell.length_c   1.000
_cell.angle_alpha   90.00
_cell.angle_beta   90.00
_cell.angle_gamma   90.00
#
_symmetry.space_group_name_H-M   'P 1'
#
loop_
_entity.id
_entity.type
_entity.pdbx_description
1 polymer ?
#
loop_
_entity_poly.entity_id
_entity_poly.type
_entity_poly.pdbx_seq_one_letter_code
_entity_poly.pdbx_strand_id
1 'polypeptide(L)'
;MTSIPPKPTDSPPSPSTPSTGTPSPYPSPSSLAPPTGMGMKDQLLYQTNKIRAAHKVGPVVWDEELAGRLQRYASTCPGFHHGGVDGNQNLATYDSCGPGKKDTNCLKKAGAAWMWYMVEEKKWNYDTNKCNGKWLECGHFANLMNLKNTAIGCGWSECGDGNFVWCNYISDGADTTIARLSGMTKEELKASLTS
;
A
#
# COMPACT_ATOMS: atom_id res chain seq x y z
N MET A 1 -30.75 66.88 -19.59
CA MET A 1 -29.81 65.94 -20.25
C MET A 1 -29.10 65.19 -19.13
N THR A 2 -29.57 63.98 -18.81
CA THR A 2 -29.02 63.14 -17.73
C THR A 2 -28.45 61.87 -18.36
N SER A 3 -27.17 61.64 -18.08
CA SER A 3 -26.27 60.69 -18.71
C SER A 3 -26.49 59.26 -18.20
N ILE A 4 -26.44 58.29 -19.12
CA ILE A 4 -26.56 56.85 -18.85
C ILE A 4 -25.17 56.28 -18.46
N PRO A 5 -25.06 55.41 -17.45
CA PRO A 5 -23.78 54.76 -17.08
C PRO A 5 -23.37 53.63 -18.05
N PRO A 6 -22.06 53.32 -18.17
CA PRO A 6 -21.57 52.29 -19.09
C PRO A 6 -21.85 50.87 -18.58
N LYS A 7 -22.12 49.97 -19.53
CA LYS A 7 -22.45 48.55 -19.37
C LYS A 7 -21.20 47.74 -18.94
N PRO A 8 -21.32 46.73 -18.03
CA PRO A 8 -20.23 45.82 -17.71
C PRO A 8 -19.87 44.94 -18.92
N THR A 9 -18.58 44.75 -19.15
CA THR A 9 -18.05 43.89 -20.22
C THR A 9 -17.83 42.48 -19.65
N ASP A 10 -18.70 41.53 -19.99
CA ASP A 10 -18.49 40.12 -19.70
C ASP A 10 -17.27 39.62 -20.50
N SER A 11 -16.21 39.23 -19.78
CA SER A 11 -15.10 38.50 -20.38
C SER A 11 -15.50 37.03 -20.55
N PRO A 12 -15.30 36.42 -21.73
CA PRO A 12 -15.61 35.01 -21.92
C PRO A 12 -14.70 34.12 -21.04
N PRO A 13 -15.21 32.98 -20.54
CA PRO A 13 -14.39 32.04 -19.78
C PRO A 13 -13.23 31.52 -20.64
N SER A 14 -12.02 31.60 -20.08
CA SER A 14 -10.82 31.08 -20.71
C SER A 14 -10.96 29.56 -20.93
N PRO A 15 -10.72 29.04 -22.15
CA PRO A 15 -10.81 27.60 -22.40
C PRO A 15 -9.73 26.87 -21.60
N SER A 16 -10.15 26.06 -20.64
CA SER A 16 -9.29 25.14 -19.90
C SER A 16 -8.74 24.09 -20.87
N THR A 17 -7.47 24.24 -21.24
CA THR A 17 -6.71 23.26 -22.01
C THR A 17 -6.62 21.94 -21.25
N PRO A 18 -6.90 20.79 -21.90
CA PRO A 18 -6.60 19.49 -21.32
C PRO A 18 -5.09 19.39 -21.10
N SER A 19 -4.66 19.23 -19.85
CA SER A 19 -3.26 19.03 -19.52
C SER A 19 -2.82 17.67 -20.04
N THR A 20 -2.19 17.64 -21.23
CA THR A 20 -1.44 16.48 -21.72
C THR A 20 -0.17 16.34 -20.91
N GLY A 21 -0.30 15.83 -19.69
CA GLY A 21 0.83 15.48 -18.83
C GLY A 21 1.60 14.31 -19.42
N THR A 22 2.93 14.39 -19.37
CA THR A 22 3.83 13.26 -19.63
C THR A 22 3.35 12.01 -18.87
N PRO A 23 3.30 10.82 -19.51
CA PRO A 23 2.91 9.60 -18.83
C PRO A 23 3.78 9.37 -17.59
N SER A 24 3.14 9.19 -16.43
CA SER A 24 3.85 8.76 -15.23
C SER A 24 4.52 7.40 -15.51
N PRO A 25 5.78 7.19 -15.13
CA PRO A 25 6.43 5.88 -15.29
C PRO A 25 5.83 4.81 -14.38
N TYR A 26 4.97 5.21 -13.43
CA TYR A 26 4.31 4.31 -12.49
C TYR A 26 2.88 3.96 -12.94
N PRO A 27 2.48 2.68 -12.84
CA PRO A 27 1.11 2.27 -13.13
C PRO A 27 0.14 2.97 -12.18
N SER A 28 -1.06 3.29 -12.67
CA SER A 28 -2.15 3.79 -11.83
C SER A 28 -2.71 2.63 -10.97
N PRO A 29 -3.17 2.88 -9.73
CA PRO A 29 -3.88 1.86 -8.95
C PRO A 29 -5.01 1.21 -9.73
N SER A 30 -5.77 1.99 -10.49
CA SER A 30 -6.91 1.50 -11.26
C SER A 30 -6.52 0.61 -12.44
N SER A 31 -5.26 0.64 -12.90
CA SER A 31 -4.80 -0.22 -14.00
C SER A 31 -4.28 -1.59 -13.53
N LEU A 32 -4.09 -1.80 -12.24
CA LEU A 32 -3.68 -3.10 -11.69
C LEU A 32 -4.89 -4.04 -11.64
N ALA A 33 -4.88 -5.05 -12.52
CA ALA A 33 -5.90 -6.10 -12.53
C ALA A 33 -5.78 -6.98 -11.27
N PRO A 34 -6.92 -7.44 -10.71
CA PRO A 34 -6.90 -8.44 -9.64
C PRO A 34 -6.19 -9.74 -10.11
N PRO A 35 -5.44 -10.41 -9.22
CA PRO A 35 -4.87 -11.70 -9.53
C PRO A 35 -5.97 -12.77 -9.65
N THR A 36 -5.68 -13.87 -10.36
CA THR A 36 -6.60 -15.00 -10.47
C THR A 36 -6.65 -15.85 -9.20
N GLY A 37 -5.59 -15.81 -8.39
CA GLY A 37 -5.53 -16.47 -7.09
C GLY A 37 -6.34 -15.70 -6.04
N MET A 38 -6.87 -16.43 -5.07
CA MET A 38 -7.74 -15.91 -4.01
C MET A 38 -7.15 -16.09 -2.61
N GLY A 39 -5.85 -16.42 -2.52
CA GLY A 39 -5.16 -16.71 -1.27
C GLY A 39 -4.50 -15.48 -0.63
N MET A 40 -3.86 -15.71 0.52
CA MET A 40 -3.14 -14.68 1.26
C MET A 40 -2.01 -14.03 0.44
N LYS A 41 -1.22 -14.82 -0.29
CA LYS A 41 -0.18 -14.32 -1.20
C LYS A 41 -0.74 -13.31 -2.20
N ASP A 42 -1.85 -13.66 -2.84
CA ASP A 42 -2.49 -12.83 -3.86
C ASP A 42 -2.99 -11.51 -3.28
N GLN A 43 -3.65 -11.56 -2.12
CA GLN A 43 -4.12 -10.39 -1.39
C GLN A 43 -2.96 -9.48 -0.99
N LEU A 44 -1.92 -10.02 -0.35
CA LEU A 44 -0.77 -9.26 0.13
C LEU A 44 -0.05 -8.55 -1.01
N LEU A 45 0.24 -9.26 -2.10
CA LEU A 45 0.96 -8.70 -3.24
C LEU A 45 0.11 -7.65 -3.97
N TYR A 46 -1.15 -7.97 -4.27
CA TYR A 46 -2.04 -7.08 -5.00
C TYR A 46 -2.28 -5.77 -4.24
N GLN A 47 -2.61 -5.86 -2.95
CA GLN A 47 -2.89 -4.67 -2.15
C GLN A 47 -1.64 -3.85 -1.89
N THR A 48 -0.49 -4.50 -1.65
CA THR A 48 0.81 -3.81 -1.56
C THR A 48 1.08 -2.99 -2.82
N ASN A 49 0.93 -3.59 -3.99
CA ASN A 49 1.21 -2.91 -5.26
C ASN A 49 0.19 -1.81 -5.59
N LYS A 50 -1.09 -1.97 -5.23
CA LYS A 50 -2.08 -0.89 -5.35
C LYS A 50 -1.79 0.29 -4.46
N ILE A 51 -1.42 0.06 -3.20
CA ILE A 51 -1.04 1.14 -2.28
C ILE A 51 0.21 1.85 -2.80
N ARG A 52 1.24 1.10 -3.22
CA ARG A 52 2.47 1.67 -3.81
C ARG A 52 2.17 2.52 -5.05
N ALA A 53 1.37 2.01 -5.97
CA ALA A 53 0.94 2.73 -7.18
C ALA A 53 0.24 4.06 -6.86
N ALA A 54 -0.56 4.12 -5.79
CA ALA A 54 -1.32 5.31 -5.42
C ALA A 54 -0.44 6.48 -4.98
N HIS A 55 0.80 6.17 -4.58
CA HIS A 55 1.85 7.13 -4.23
C HIS A 55 2.94 7.23 -5.29
N LYS A 56 2.70 6.72 -6.51
CA LYS A 56 3.69 6.70 -7.60
C LYS A 56 4.97 5.97 -7.19
N VAL A 57 4.82 4.89 -6.43
CA VAL A 57 5.91 3.99 -6.07
C VAL A 57 5.78 2.72 -6.91
N GLY A 58 6.89 2.26 -7.49
CA GLY A 58 6.93 1.08 -8.36
C GLY A 58 6.50 -0.21 -7.64
N PRO A 59 5.93 -1.18 -8.36
CA PRO A 59 5.49 -2.44 -7.75
C PRO A 59 6.68 -3.26 -7.25
N VAL A 60 6.40 -4.15 -6.30
CA VAL A 60 7.30 -5.25 -5.92
C VAL A 60 6.81 -6.55 -6.54
N VAL A 61 7.74 -7.49 -6.76
CA VAL A 61 7.40 -8.88 -7.12
C VAL A 61 7.36 -9.76 -5.88
N TRP A 62 6.75 -10.93 -5.99
CA TRP A 62 6.79 -11.92 -4.93
C TRP A 62 8.10 -12.72 -4.98
N ASP A 63 8.80 -12.83 -3.86
CA ASP A 63 9.99 -13.65 -3.71
C ASP A 63 9.66 -14.95 -2.97
N GLU A 64 9.75 -16.08 -3.68
CA GLU A 64 9.38 -17.40 -3.12
C GLU A 64 10.37 -17.89 -2.06
N GLU A 65 11.66 -17.54 -2.17
CA GLU A 65 12.67 -17.99 -1.22
C GLU A 65 12.50 -17.28 0.14
N LEU A 66 12.31 -15.97 0.12
CA LEU A 66 12.02 -15.16 1.28
C LEU A 66 10.68 -15.56 1.91
N ALA A 67 9.64 -15.76 1.09
CA ALA A 67 8.36 -16.27 1.57
C ALA A 67 8.51 -17.64 2.24
N GLY A 68 9.26 -18.57 1.64
CA GLY A 68 9.52 -19.88 2.23
C GLY A 68 10.27 -19.81 3.57
N ARG A 69 11.22 -18.89 3.72
CA ARG A 69 11.93 -18.65 4.98
C ARG A 69 11.00 -18.06 6.05
N LEU A 70 10.20 -17.05 5.70
CA LEU A 70 9.23 -16.45 6.63
C LEU A 70 8.10 -17.41 6.99
N GLN A 71 7.67 -18.25 6.06
CA GLN A 71 6.66 -19.27 6.33
C GLN A 71 7.18 -20.31 7.32
N ARG A 72 8.46 -20.72 7.23
CA ARG A 72 9.08 -21.59 8.25
C ARG A 72 9.03 -20.96 9.65
N TYR A 73 9.29 -19.66 9.75
CA TYR A 73 9.16 -18.94 11.01
C TYR A 73 7.70 -18.87 11.48
N ALA A 74 6.77 -18.44 10.61
CA ALA A 74 5.35 -18.38 10.96
C ALA A 74 4.80 -19.74 11.43
N SER A 75 5.22 -20.83 10.79
CA SER A 75 4.80 -22.20 11.14
C SER A 75 5.25 -22.65 12.53
N THR A 76 6.16 -21.95 13.22
CA THR A 76 6.46 -22.22 14.63
C THR A 76 5.49 -21.56 15.60
N CYS A 77 4.44 -20.88 15.11
CA CYS A 77 3.49 -20.11 15.91
C CYS A 77 4.18 -19.15 16.90
N PRO A 78 5.01 -18.20 16.43
CA PRO A 78 5.82 -17.37 17.33
C PRO A 78 5.03 -16.24 18.02
N GLY A 79 3.70 -16.21 17.91
CA GLY A 79 2.86 -15.13 18.46
C GLY A 79 3.09 -13.77 17.78
N PHE A 80 2.63 -12.66 18.38
CA PHE A 80 2.77 -11.33 17.79
C PHE A 80 4.19 -10.74 18.02
N HIS A 81 5.21 -11.41 17.50
CA HIS A 81 6.62 -11.02 17.66
C HIS A 81 7.37 -10.99 16.32
N HIS A 82 8.17 -9.93 16.12
CA HIS A 82 9.12 -9.87 15.02
C HIS A 82 10.20 -10.96 15.15
N GLY A 83 10.68 -11.48 14.03
CA GLY A 83 11.75 -12.48 14.03
C GLY A 83 11.85 -13.30 12.74
N GLY A 84 12.53 -14.44 12.85
CA GLY A 84 12.74 -15.38 11.76
C GLY A 84 13.86 -14.95 10.82
N VAL A 85 13.51 -14.18 9.79
CA VAL A 85 14.44 -13.73 8.75
C VAL A 85 14.87 -12.30 9.04
N ASP A 86 16.19 -12.05 9.02
CA ASP A 86 16.73 -10.70 9.16
C ASP A 86 16.21 -9.75 8.09
N GLY A 87 16.10 -8.47 8.45
CA GLY A 87 15.69 -7.39 7.57
C GLY A 87 14.50 -6.59 8.08
N ASN A 88 14.10 -5.58 7.30
CA ASN A 88 12.92 -4.79 7.60
C ASN A 88 11.67 -5.66 7.47
N GLN A 89 10.93 -5.78 8.56
CA GLN A 89 9.79 -6.67 8.66
C GLN A 89 8.53 -5.89 9.04
N ASN A 90 7.44 -6.21 8.35
CA ASN A 90 6.11 -5.80 8.75
C ASN A 90 5.36 -6.97 9.38
N LEU A 91 4.66 -6.70 10.47
CA LEU A 91 3.86 -7.66 11.23
C LEU A 91 2.44 -7.15 11.38
N ALA A 92 1.45 -8.01 11.17
CA ALA A 92 0.05 -7.70 11.42
C ALA A 92 -0.74 -8.94 11.84
N THR A 93 -1.89 -8.70 12.46
CA THR A 93 -2.95 -9.70 12.55
C THR A 93 -3.70 -9.79 11.22
N TYR A 94 -4.38 -10.90 10.96
CA TYR A 94 -5.25 -11.01 9.79
C TYR A 94 -6.48 -11.90 10.04
N ASP A 95 -7.55 -11.66 9.26
CA ASP A 95 -8.72 -12.53 9.26
C ASP A 95 -8.47 -13.75 8.37
N SER A 96 -8.69 -14.95 8.91
CA SER A 96 -8.52 -16.21 8.15
C SER A 96 -9.33 -16.18 6.86
N CYS A 97 -8.67 -16.52 5.75
CA CYS A 97 -9.27 -16.58 4.42
C CYS A 97 -8.43 -17.46 3.48
N GLY A 98 -9.02 -17.81 2.35
CA GLY A 98 -8.39 -18.51 1.25
C GLY A 98 -9.01 -19.88 0.97
N PRO A 99 -8.50 -20.60 -0.04
CA PRO A 99 -9.05 -21.89 -0.45
C PRO A 99 -9.18 -22.87 0.73
N GLY A 100 -10.38 -23.43 0.92
CA GLY A 100 -10.67 -24.37 2.01
C GLY A 100 -10.99 -23.73 3.37
N LYS A 101 -11.01 -22.39 3.49
CA LYS A 101 -11.47 -21.68 4.70
C LYS A 101 -12.94 -21.26 4.58
N LYS A 102 -13.54 -20.82 5.70
CA LYS A 102 -14.91 -20.27 5.73
C LYS A 102 -15.07 -19.08 4.78
N ASP A 103 -14.09 -18.18 4.81
CA ASP A 103 -13.95 -17.15 3.79
C ASP A 103 -12.99 -17.66 2.71
N THR A 104 -13.51 -18.01 1.55
CA THR A 104 -12.72 -18.65 0.51
C THR A 104 -11.89 -17.67 -0.32
N ASN A 105 -12.11 -16.36 -0.18
CA ASN A 105 -11.45 -15.36 -1.02
C ASN A 105 -10.92 -14.18 -0.21
N CYS A 106 -9.60 -14.18 -0.01
CA CYS A 106 -8.90 -13.11 0.68
C CYS A 106 -9.05 -11.75 -0.02
N LEU A 107 -9.24 -11.68 -1.34
CA LEU A 107 -9.38 -10.40 -2.06
C LEU A 107 -10.68 -9.65 -1.73
N LYS A 108 -11.65 -10.28 -1.06
CA LYS A 108 -12.89 -9.61 -0.65
C LYS A 108 -12.75 -8.67 0.55
N LYS A 109 -11.56 -8.59 1.15
CA LYS A 109 -11.28 -7.74 2.31
C LYS A 109 -9.93 -7.05 2.20
N ALA A 110 -9.83 -5.88 2.82
CA ALA A 110 -8.55 -5.21 3.03
C ALA A 110 -7.74 -6.00 4.07
N GLY A 111 -6.50 -6.37 3.72
CA GLY A 111 -5.63 -7.20 4.54
C GLY A 111 -4.53 -6.40 5.24
N ALA A 112 -3.44 -7.10 5.60
CA ALA A 112 -2.34 -6.55 6.37
C ALA A 112 -1.66 -5.33 5.70
N ALA A 113 -1.52 -5.33 4.37
CA ALA A 113 -0.99 -4.19 3.63
C ALA A 113 -1.76 -2.89 3.89
N TRP A 114 -3.09 -2.98 4.00
CA TRP A 114 -3.92 -1.84 4.35
C TRP A 114 -3.73 -1.42 5.82
N MET A 115 -3.58 -2.38 6.74
CA MET A 115 -3.36 -2.10 8.16
C MET A 115 -2.05 -1.33 8.39
N TRP A 116 -0.97 -1.76 7.74
CA TRP A 116 0.33 -1.07 7.76
C TRP A 116 0.26 0.36 7.22
N TYR A 117 -0.61 0.58 6.23
CA TYR A 117 -0.79 1.88 5.60
C TYR A 117 -1.70 2.83 6.40
N MET A 118 -2.87 2.36 6.84
CA MET A 118 -4.00 3.26 7.13
C MET A 118 -3.79 4.19 8.33
N VAL A 119 -3.08 3.73 9.36
CA VAL A 119 -2.82 4.52 10.57
C VAL A 119 -1.51 5.27 10.46
N GLU A 120 -0.46 4.59 10.01
CA GLU A 120 0.91 5.09 10.01
C GLU A 120 1.18 6.16 8.96
N GLU A 121 0.51 6.08 7.80
CA GLU A 121 0.59 7.11 6.77
C GLU A 121 0.19 8.49 7.32
N LYS A 122 -0.80 8.56 8.21
CA LYS A 122 -1.26 9.82 8.82
C LYS A 122 -0.20 10.46 9.71
N LYS A 123 0.75 9.66 10.19
CA LYS A 123 1.87 10.11 11.01
C LYS A 123 3.09 10.47 10.16
N TRP A 124 3.09 10.18 8.87
CA TRP A 124 4.21 10.53 7.99
C TRP A 124 4.23 12.02 7.66
N ASN A 125 5.38 12.66 7.84
CA ASN A 125 5.62 14.03 7.41
C ASN A 125 6.21 14.02 5.99
N TYR A 126 5.36 14.29 5.01
CA TYR A 126 5.75 14.30 3.60
C TYR A 126 6.70 15.45 3.21
N ASP A 127 6.72 16.53 3.98
CA ASP A 127 7.58 17.69 3.66
C ASP A 127 9.03 17.41 4.06
N THR A 128 9.23 16.58 5.08
CA THR A 128 10.55 16.18 5.58
C THR A 128 10.92 14.73 5.26
N ASN A 129 9.97 13.94 4.76
CA ASN A 129 10.07 12.49 4.57
C ASN A 129 10.53 11.74 5.83
N LYS A 130 9.89 12.06 6.96
CA LYS A 130 10.16 11.45 8.27
C LYS A 130 8.87 11.15 9.01
N CYS A 131 8.92 10.23 9.97
CA CYS A 131 7.81 9.99 10.87
C CYS A 131 7.64 11.18 11.85
N ASN A 132 6.41 11.66 12.04
CA ASN A 132 6.06 12.55 13.14
C ASN A 132 6.01 11.73 14.44
N GLY A 133 7.17 11.55 15.07
CA GLY A 133 7.32 10.77 16.29
C GLY A 133 8.44 9.75 16.19
N LYS A 134 8.33 8.65 16.94
CA LYS A 134 9.30 7.56 16.87
C LYS A 134 9.13 6.81 15.56
N TRP A 135 10.23 6.33 14.97
CA TRP A 135 10.19 5.57 13.72
C TRP A 135 9.21 4.39 13.78
N LEU A 136 9.13 3.70 14.92
CA LEU A 136 8.22 2.56 15.13
C LEU A 136 6.74 2.89 14.89
N GLU A 137 6.36 4.17 14.94
CA GLU A 137 5.00 4.60 14.69
C GLU A 137 4.66 4.76 13.21
N CYS A 138 5.66 4.75 12.33
CA CYS A 138 5.51 4.78 10.88
C CYS A 138 6.29 3.66 10.18
N GLY A 139 6.84 2.69 10.94
CA GLY A 139 7.80 1.73 10.43
C GLY A 139 7.20 0.82 9.37
N HIS A 140 5.95 0.38 9.55
CA HIS A 140 5.28 -0.45 8.57
C HIS A 140 4.98 0.30 7.29
N PHE A 141 4.50 1.54 7.38
CA PHE A 141 4.28 2.40 6.23
C PHE A 141 5.58 2.70 5.49
N ALA A 142 6.66 3.06 6.20
CA ALA A 142 7.96 3.35 5.61
C ALA A 142 8.54 2.10 4.90
N ASN A 143 8.45 0.93 5.52
CA ASN A 143 8.88 -0.34 4.92
C ASN A 143 8.05 -0.65 3.67
N LEU A 144 6.72 -0.52 3.73
CA LEU A 144 5.81 -0.76 2.61
C LEU A 144 6.11 0.14 1.41
N MET A 145 6.49 1.39 1.68
CA MET A 145 6.64 2.44 0.68
C MET A 145 8.08 2.70 0.23
N ASN A 146 9.09 2.05 0.82
CA ASN A 146 10.49 2.22 0.40
C ASN A 146 10.63 2.03 -1.12
N LEU A 147 11.14 3.06 -1.80
CA LEU A 147 11.23 3.11 -3.26
C LEU A 147 12.22 2.08 -3.80
N LYS A 148 13.18 1.63 -2.98
CA LYS A 148 14.20 0.65 -3.36
C LYS A 148 13.77 -0.79 -3.15
N ASN A 149 12.58 -1.04 -2.61
CA ASN A 149 12.07 -2.41 -2.54
C ASN A 149 11.80 -2.93 -3.96
N THR A 150 12.35 -4.11 -4.25
CA THR A 150 12.18 -4.83 -5.52
C THR A 150 11.29 -6.05 -5.36
N ALA A 151 11.32 -6.70 -4.20
CA ALA A 151 10.48 -7.85 -3.90
C ALA A 151 9.93 -7.84 -2.48
N ILE A 152 8.86 -8.62 -2.26
CA ILE A 152 8.25 -8.92 -0.97
C ILE A 152 8.13 -10.44 -0.83
N GLY A 153 8.41 -10.95 0.36
CA GLY A 153 8.11 -12.33 0.75
C GLY A 153 7.40 -12.31 2.09
N CYS A 154 6.43 -13.20 2.28
CA CYS A 154 5.68 -13.28 3.52
C CYS A 154 5.44 -14.71 3.98
N GLY A 155 5.26 -14.88 5.28
CA GLY A 155 4.71 -16.08 5.91
C GLY A 155 3.57 -15.71 6.85
N TRP A 156 2.63 -16.63 7.04
CA TRP A 156 1.49 -16.43 7.95
C TRP A 156 1.12 -17.73 8.66
N SER A 157 0.47 -17.60 9.81
CA SER A 157 0.04 -18.74 10.62
C SER A 157 -1.29 -18.47 11.31
N GLU A 158 -2.06 -19.54 11.51
CA GLU A 158 -3.28 -19.56 12.31
C GLU A 158 -3.02 -20.44 13.53
N CYS A 159 -2.80 -19.81 14.67
CA CYS A 159 -2.36 -20.45 15.91
C CYS A 159 -3.35 -20.15 17.04
N GLY A 160 -3.23 -20.86 18.17
CA GLY A 160 -4.16 -20.70 19.30
C GLY A 160 -4.18 -19.30 19.91
N ASP A 161 -3.08 -18.56 19.77
CA ASP A 161 -2.88 -17.18 20.24
C ASP A 161 -3.21 -16.11 19.19
N GLY A 162 -3.50 -16.52 17.95
CA GLY A 162 -3.98 -15.62 16.90
C GLY A 162 -3.52 -15.98 15.50
N ASN A 163 -3.98 -15.16 14.56
CA ASN A 163 -3.63 -15.24 13.16
C ASN A 163 -2.71 -14.08 12.81
N PHE A 164 -1.49 -14.38 12.38
CA PHE A 164 -0.44 -13.39 12.18
C PHE A 164 0.23 -13.56 10.82
N VAL A 165 0.71 -12.45 10.27
CA VAL A 165 1.48 -12.41 9.02
C VAL A 165 2.72 -11.56 9.19
N TRP A 166 3.84 -12.07 8.68
CA TRP A 166 5.14 -11.41 8.63
C TRP A 166 5.56 -11.25 7.18
N CYS A 167 5.92 -10.03 6.78
CA CYS A 167 6.45 -9.76 5.46
C CYS A 167 7.79 -9.02 5.58
N ASN A 168 8.81 -9.52 4.87
CA ASN A 168 10.05 -8.79 4.65
C ASN A 168 10.15 -8.38 3.19
N TYR A 169 11.09 -7.47 2.93
CA TYR A 169 11.34 -6.92 1.60
C TYR A 169 12.78 -7.18 1.16
N ILE A 170 12.98 -7.47 -0.12
CA ILE A 170 14.29 -7.36 -0.77
C ILE A 170 14.41 -5.93 -1.28
N SER A 171 15.53 -5.28 -0.97
CA SER A 171 15.72 -3.86 -1.23
C SER A 171 17.14 -3.56 -1.66
N ASP A 172 17.28 -2.74 -2.70
CA ASP A 172 18.59 -2.28 -3.20
C ASP A 172 19.07 -1.01 -2.47
N GLY A 173 18.51 -0.74 -1.29
CA GLY A 173 18.84 0.41 -0.45
C GLY A 173 17.65 0.90 0.37
N ALA A 174 17.77 2.11 0.90
CA ALA A 174 16.70 2.78 1.61
C ALA A 174 16.45 4.16 0.99
N ASP A 175 15.25 4.34 0.46
CA ASP A 175 14.75 5.65 0.02
C ASP A 175 13.29 5.79 0.47
N THR A 176 13.12 6.60 1.51
CA THR A 176 11.82 6.89 2.12
C THR A 176 11.23 8.21 1.61
N THR A 177 11.59 8.64 0.39
CA THR A 177 10.99 9.81 -0.25
C THR A 177 9.61 9.45 -0.80
N ILE A 178 8.61 9.42 0.08
CA ILE A 178 7.25 8.97 -0.25
C ILE A 178 6.44 10.16 -0.72
N ALA A 179 5.89 10.11 -1.94
CA ALA A 179 4.97 11.15 -2.40
C ALA A 179 3.63 11.05 -1.67
N ARG A 180 2.93 12.18 -1.49
CA ARG A 180 1.54 12.18 -0.99
C ARG A 180 0.64 11.40 -1.93
N LEU A 181 -0.39 10.75 -1.37
CA LEU A 181 -1.49 10.17 -2.16
C LEU A 181 -2.03 11.24 -3.12
N SER A 182 -2.16 10.89 -4.40
CA SER A 182 -2.58 11.83 -5.44
C SER A 182 -3.55 11.20 -6.42
N GLY A 183 -4.56 11.95 -6.86
CA GLY A 183 -5.53 11.48 -7.85
C GLY A 183 -6.63 10.57 -7.30
N MET A 184 -6.65 10.27 -6.00
CA MET A 184 -7.73 9.57 -5.31
C MET A 184 -7.71 9.86 -3.80
N THR A 185 -8.85 9.66 -3.14
CA THR A 185 -9.00 9.69 -1.69
C THR A 185 -8.54 8.38 -1.04
N LYS A 186 -8.34 8.41 0.28
CA LYS A 186 -7.95 7.22 1.05
C LYS A 186 -9.07 6.18 1.08
N GLU A 187 -10.32 6.64 1.05
CA GLU A 187 -11.53 5.84 0.99
C GLU A 187 -11.66 5.14 -0.38
N GLU A 188 -11.43 5.87 -1.48
CA GLU A 188 -11.37 5.29 -2.83
C GLU A 188 -10.23 4.28 -2.96
N LEU A 189 -9.05 4.58 -2.41
CA LEU A 189 -7.94 3.64 -2.39
C LEU A 189 -8.36 2.36 -1.68
N LYS A 190 -8.91 2.46 -0.46
CA LYS A 190 -9.40 1.31 0.31
C LYS A 190 -10.42 0.48 -0.47
N ALA A 191 -11.41 1.14 -1.08
CA ALA A 191 -12.44 0.46 -1.87
C ALA A 191 -11.83 -0.28 -3.08
N SER A 192 -10.76 0.26 -3.66
CA SER A 192 -10.07 -0.36 -4.80
C SER A 192 -9.23 -1.59 -4.44
N LEU A 193 -8.91 -1.81 -3.16
CA LEU A 193 -8.07 -2.93 -2.70
C LEU A 193 -8.78 -4.27 -2.73
N THR A 194 -10.11 -4.25 -2.80
CA THR A 194 -10.94 -5.44 -2.81
C THR A 194 -11.55 -5.67 -4.20
N SER A 195 -11.70 -6.93 -4.57
CA SER A 195 -12.29 -7.36 -5.85
C SER A 195 -13.27 -8.50 -5.65
#